data_AF-A0A934HWQ4-F1
#
_entry.id   AF-A0A934HWQ4-F1
#
_cell.length_a   1.000
_cell.length_b   1.000
_cell.length_c   1.000
_cell.angle_alpha   90.00
_cell.angle_beta   90.00
_cell.angle_gamma   90.00
#
_symmetry.space_group_name_H-M   'P 1'
#
loop_
_entity.id
_entity.type
_entity.pdbx_description
1 polymer ?
#
loop_
_entity_poly.entity_id
_entity_poly.type
_entity_poly.pdbx_seq_one_letter_code
_entity_poly.pdbx_strand_id
1 'polypeptide(L)'
;MKTQFFTVKDIVRITGVTARTLHYYDKINLLKPTRLSDNDYRAYSREDLEKLQTTLFFKEMDLSLKEISDIMQLSKQEQLQMLEMHYQTLLSKQRRLATIINALEDYVSGKDIFNLNIFNNSPSSDDVQKLIVEWKSYLEQYMTCDTEILKCIANTYNSDSRFKNYINQFSDEDLSDFLYQAIMCYCQK
;
A
#
# COMPACT_ATOMS: atom_id res chain seq x y z
N MET A 1 -33.39 12.07 22.39
CA MET A 1 -33.38 12.46 20.95
C MET A 1 -34.26 11.47 20.19
N LYS A 2 -35.11 11.91 19.26
CA LYS A 2 -35.98 10.99 18.49
C LYS A 2 -35.09 10.07 17.63
N THR A 3 -35.22 8.76 17.78
CA THR A 3 -34.57 7.77 16.91
C THR A 3 -35.20 7.87 15.52
N GLN A 4 -34.52 8.57 14.61
CA GLN A 4 -34.94 8.68 13.22
C GLN A 4 -34.53 7.40 12.48
N PHE A 5 -35.51 6.80 11.81
CA PHE A 5 -35.29 5.62 10.99
C PHE A 5 -35.45 5.97 9.52
N PHE A 6 -34.65 5.31 8.68
CA PHE A 6 -34.60 5.53 7.24
C PHE A 6 -35.05 4.26 6.51
N THR A 7 -35.91 4.41 5.52
CA THR A 7 -36.31 3.30 4.66
C THR A 7 -35.27 3.05 3.58
N VAL A 8 -35.35 1.90 2.91
CA VAL A 8 -34.51 1.60 1.73
C VAL A 8 -34.57 2.73 0.70
N LYS A 9 -35.75 3.32 0.45
CA LYS A 9 -35.91 4.42 -0.50
C LYS A 9 -35.14 5.67 -0.07
N ASP A 10 -35.15 5.99 1.23
CA ASP A 10 -34.42 7.13 1.77
C ASP A 10 -32.91 6.93 1.62
N ILE A 11 -32.42 5.71 1.94
CA ILE A 11 -31.00 5.38 1.82
C ILE A 11 -30.53 5.47 0.37
N VAL A 12 -31.29 4.88 -0.56
CA VAL A 12 -30.99 4.94 -2.00
C VAL A 12 -30.88 6.39 -2.46
N ARG A 13 -31.79 7.26 -2.01
CA ARG A 13 -31.78 8.69 -2.34
C ARG A 13 -30.59 9.45 -1.74
N ILE A 14 -30.17 9.10 -0.52
CA ILE A 14 -29.10 9.81 0.20
C ILE A 14 -27.71 9.36 -0.28
N THR A 15 -27.53 8.06 -0.48
CA THR A 15 -26.20 7.46 -0.69
C THR A 15 -25.93 7.02 -2.13
N GLY A 16 -26.96 6.97 -2.98
CA GLY A 16 -26.86 6.48 -4.35
C GLY A 16 -26.74 4.95 -4.49
N VAL A 17 -26.62 4.21 -3.38
CA VAL A 17 -26.59 2.74 -3.45
C VAL A 17 -27.93 2.18 -3.89
N THR A 18 -27.92 1.12 -4.68
CA THR A 18 -29.15 0.49 -5.13
C THR A 18 -29.80 -0.33 -4.01
N ALA A 19 -31.13 -0.50 -4.08
CA ALA A 19 -31.85 -1.41 -3.17
C ALA A 19 -31.31 -2.85 -3.25
N ARG A 20 -30.84 -3.28 -4.43
CA ARG A 20 -30.20 -4.58 -4.64
C ARG A 20 -28.91 -4.72 -3.82
N THR A 21 -28.09 -3.66 -3.77
CA THR A 21 -26.86 -3.61 -2.97
C THR A 21 -27.18 -3.75 -1.47
N LEU A 22 -28.20 -3.03 -0.97
CA LEU A 22 -28.61 -3.12 0.43
C LEU A 22 -29.13 -4.52 0.81
N HIS A 23 -29.94 -5.14 -0.05
CA HIS A 23 -30.39 -6.52 0.16
C HIS A 23 -29.22 -7.52 0.13
N TYR A 24 -28.22 -7.27 -0.72
CA TYR A 24 -27.03 -8.10 -0.77
C TYR A 24 -26.20 -7.98 0.51
N TYR A 25 -25.98 -6.76 1.03
CA TYR A 25 -25.28 -6.53 2.29
C TYR A 25 -26.00 -7.16 3.49
N ASP A 26 -27.33 -7.13 3.50
CA ASP A 26 -28.15 -7.84 4.49
C ASP A 26 -27.90 -9.36 4.41
N LYS A 27 -27.94 -9.93 3.19
CA LYS A 27 -27.71 -11.37 2.93
C LYS A 27 -26.34 -11.86 3.40
N ILE A 28 -25.29 -11.06 3.24
CA ILE A 28 -23.92 -11.42 3.67
C ILE A 28 -23.62 -11.00 5.12
N ASN A 29 -24.62 -10.53 5.87
CA ASN A 29 -24.50 -10.04 7.24
C ASN A 29 -23.57 -8.82 7.41
N LEU A 30 -23.31 -8.06 6.34
CA LEU A 30 -22.44 -6.88 6.38
C LEU A 30 -23.20 -5.65 6.89
N LEU A 31 -24.47 -5.50 6.52
CA LEU A 31 -25.33 -4.41 7.01
C LEU A 31 -26.76 -4.91 7.17
N LYS A 32 -27.24 -4.94 8.42
CA LYS A 32 -28.62 -5.34 8.73
C LYS A 32 -29.46 -4.14 9.15
N PRO A 33 -30.75 -4.10 8.79
CA PRO A 33 -31.64 -3.09 9.31
C PRO A 33 -31.83 -3.26 10.82
N THR A 34 -31.80 -2.16 11.58
CA THR A 34 -32.10 -2.17 13.02
C THR A 34 -33.49 -2.75 13.33
N ARG A 35 -34.48 -2.53 12.45
CA ARG A 35 -35.82 -3.08 12.63
C ARG A 35 -36.51 -3.43 11.32
N LEU A 36 -37.38 -4.42 11.39
CA LEU A 36 -38.46 -4.62 10.43
C LEU A 36 -39.68 -3.89 10.98
N SER A 37 -40.26 -2.99 10.20
CA SER A 37 -41.52 -2.31 10.55
C SER A 37 -42.67 -3.31 10.62
N ASP A 38 -43.80 -2.93 11.22
CA ASP A 38 -45.02 -3.76 11.30
C ASP A 38 -45.54 -4.29 9.94
N ASN A 39 -45.16 -3.64 8.83
CA ASN A 39 -45.48 -4.06 7.46
C ASN A 39 -44.30 -4.76 6.74
N ASP A 40 -43.37 -5.36 7.47
CA ASP A 40 -42.17 -6.07 6.96
C ASP A 40 -41.21 -5.20 6.12
N TYR A 41 -41.31 -3.87 6.26
CA TYR A 41 -40.39 -2.94 5.62
C TYR A 41 -39.11 -2.76 6.44
N ARG A 42 -37.95 -2.87 5.78
CA ARG A 42 -36.63 -2.62 6.37
C ARG A 42 -36.48 -1.15 6.78
N ALA A 43 -36.10 -0.93 8.03
CA ALA A 43 -35.83 0.39 8.58
C ALA A 43 -34.46 0.42 9.29
N TYR A 44 -33.67 1.41 8.92
CA TYR A 44 -32.28 1.56 9.33
C TYR A 44 -32.14 2.74 10.28
N SER A 45 -31.34 2.58 11.33
CA SER A 45 -31.03 3.65 12.29
C SER A 45 -29.93 4.57 11.75
N ARG A 46 -29.61 5.62 12.52
CA ARG A 46 -28.40 6.43 12.26
C ARG A 46 -27.13 5.60 12.33
N GLU A 47 -27.03 4.66 13.27
CA GLU A 47 -25.85 3.80 13.42
C GLU A 47 -25.66 2.88 12.20
N ASP A 48 -26.76 2.38 11.63
CA ASP A 48 -26.70 1.60 10.40
C ASP A 48 -26.22 2.44 9.21
N LEU A 49 -26.64 3.71 9.15
CA LEU A 49 -26.15 4.64 8.13
C LEU A 49 -24.67 4.96 8.28
N GLU A 50 -24.18 5.12 9.51
CA GLU A 50 -22.75 5.31 9.78
C GLU A 50 -21.96 4.08 9.30
N LYS A 51 -22.40 2.86 9.63
CA LYS A 51 -21.79 1.62 9.14
C LYS A 51 -21.82 1.50 7.62
N LEU A 52 -22.94 1.87 6.99
CA LEU A 52 -23.05 1.90 5.54
C LEU A 52 -22.06 2.88 4.93
N GLN A 53 -21.94 4.09 5.49
CA GLN A 53 -21.01 5.11 5.01
C GLN A 53 -19.56 4.62 5.13
N THR A 54 -19.18 3.99 6.24
CA THR A 54 -17.85 3.41 6.40
C THR A 54 -17.60 2.26 5.43
N THR A 55 -18.60 1.40 5.22
CA THR A 55 -18.53 0.31 4.24
C THR A 55 -18.30 0.84 2.82
N LEU A 56 -19.03 1.89 2.43
CA LEU A 56 -18.88 2.51 1.12
C LEU A 56 -17.52 3.20 0.98
N PHE A 57 -17.06 3.89 2.02
CA PHE A 57 -15.73 4.49 2.04
C PHE A 57 -14.64 3.45 1.81
N PHE A 58 -14.68 2.30 2.49
CA PHE A 58 -13.72 1.22 2.25
C PHE A 58 -13.89 0.57 0.88
N LYS A 59 -15.12 0.53 0.35
CA LYS A 59 -15.36 0.01 -0.99
C LYS A 59 -14.73 0.90 -2.07
N GLU A 60 -14.73 2.21 -1.89
CA GLU A 60 -14.02 3.16 -2.75
C GLU A 60 -12.48 3.01 -2.66
N MET A 61 -11.96 2.42 -1.57
CA MET A 61 -10.54 2.10 -1.42
C MET A 61 -10.16 0.72 -2.01
N ASP A 62 -10.99 0.18 -2.90
CA ASP A 62 -10.86 -1.13 -3.56
C ASP A 62 -10.81 -2.35 -2.62
N LEU A 63 -11.25 -2.20 -1.37
CA LEU A 63 -11.33 -3.33 -0.44
C LEU A 63 -12.46 -4.29 -0.85
N SER A 64 -12.20 -5.59 -0.69
CA SER A 64 -13.21 -6.62 -0.88
C SER A 64 -14.22 -6.60 0.27
N LEU A 65 -15.43 -7.07 0.02
CA LEU A 65 -16.48 -7.11 1.06
C LEU A 65 -16.11 -8.01 2.24
N LYS A 66 -15.24 -8.99 2.02
CA LYS A 66 -14.70 -9.85 3.08
C LYS A 66 -13.76 -9.05 3.98
N GLU A 67 -12.79 -8.34 3.39
CA GLU A 67 -11.87 -7.48 4.15
C GLU A 67 -12.63 -6.39 4.91
N ILE A 68 -13.63 -5.78 4.30
CA ILE A 68 -14.49 -4.79 4.96
C ILE A 68 -15.19 -5.40 6.17
N SER A 69 -15.77 -6.60 6.02
CA SER A 69 -16.41 -7.32 7.12
C SER A 69 -15.43 -7.61 8.26
N ASP A 70 -14.22 -8.04 7.93
CA ASP A 70 -13.18 -8.35 8.93
C ASP A 70 -12.75 -7.07 9.67
N ILE A 71 -12.53 -5.96 8.95
CA ILE A 71 -12.18 -4.65 9.53
C ILE A 71 -13.31 -4.13 10.44
N MET A 72 -14.57 -4.30 10.04
CA MET A 72 -15.74 -3.87 10.83
C MET A 72 -15.89 -4.60 12.17
N GLN A 73 -15.24 -5.75 12.36
CA GLN A 73 -15.24 -6.50 13.62
C GLN A 73 -14.12 -6.07 14.59
N LEU A 74 -13.13 -5.32 14.10
CA LEU A 74 -12.00 -4.85 14.91
C LEU A 74 -12.38 -3.67 15.81
N SER A 75 -11.59 -3.45 16.86
CA SER A 75 -11.70 -2.23 17.66
C SER A 75 -11.38 -0.99 16.82
N LYS A 76 -11.88 0.18 17.24
CA LYS A 76 -11.64 1.44 16.52
C LYS A 76 -10.14 1.75 16.35
N GLN A 77 -9.31 1.37 17.32
CA GLN A 77 -7.86 1.58 17.25
C GLN A 77 -7.20 0.68 16.20
N GLU A 78 -7.56 -0.61 16.15
CA GLU A 78 -7.06 -1.55 15.14
C GLU A 78 -7.52 -1.16 13.73
N GLN A 79 -8.77 -0.69 13.59
CA GLN A 79 -9.27 -0.15 12.32
C GLN A 79 -8.40 1.03 11.83
N LEU A 80 -8.05 1.96 12.71
CA LEU A 80 -7.20 3.10 12.35
C LEU A 80 -5.80 2.66 11.92
N GLN A 81 -5.20 1.69 12.61
CA GLN A 81 -3.88 1.15 12.24
C GLN A 81 -3.91 0.46 10.87
N MET A 82 -4.94 -0.36 10.61
CA MET A 82 -5.14 -1.00 9.31
C MET A 82 -5.31 0.03 8.19
N LEU A 83 -6.06 1.10 8.45
CA LEU A 83 -6.25 2.17 7.48
C LEU A 83 -4.96 2.95 7.21
N GLU A 84 -4.14 3.18 8.23
CA GLU A 84 -2.84 3.82 8.06
C GLU A 84 -1.90 2.97 7.20
N MET A 85 -1.85 1.65 7.44
CA MET A 85 -1.09 0.72 6.60
C MET A 85 -1.60 0.69 5.15
N HIS A 86 -2.94 0.67 4.97
CA HIS A 86 -3.54 0.71 3.63
C HIS A 86 -3.24 2.04 2.93
N TYR A 87 -3.30 3.15 3.65
CA TYR A 87 -2.93 4.47 3.14
C TYR A 87 -1.48 4.51 2.64
N GLN A 88 -0.54 3.96 3.41
CA GLN A 88 0.86 3.85 2.96
C GLN A 88 1.00 2.97 1.72
N THR A 89 0.23 1.88 1.65
CA THR A 89 0.19 1.00 0.47
C THR A 89 -0.33 1.76 -0.77
N LEU A 90 -1.36 2.58 -0.62
CA LEU A 90 -1.90 3.42 -1.69
C LEU A 90 -0.90 4.48 -2.15
N LEU A 91 -0.17 5.12 -1.22
CA LEU A 91 0.90 6.06 -1.58
C LEU A 91 2.02 5.37 -2.37
N SER A 92 2.41 4.16 -1.98
CA SER A 92 3.40 3.38 -2.74
C SER A 92 2.90 3.02 -4.14
N LYS A 93 1.62 2.63 -4.28
CA LYS A 93 0.99 2.42 -5.60
C LYS A 93 0.97 3.69 -6.44
N GLN A 94 0.65 4.84 -5.85
CA GLN A 94 0.66 6.13 -6.54
C GLN A 94 2.05 6.46 -7.09
N ARG A 95 3.09 6.33 -6.26
CA ARG A 95 4.49 6.52 -6.69
C ARG A 95 4.86 5.59 -7.84
N ARG A 96 4.50 4.30 -7.74
CA ARG A 96 4.75 3.31 -8.79
C ARG A 96 4.07 3.67 -10.10
N LEU A 97 2.80 4.09 -10.06
CA LEU A 97 2.07 4.54 -11.24
C LEU A 97 2.73 5.76 -11.88
N ALA A 98 3.19 6.73 -11.08
CA ALA A 98 3.93 7.88 -11.59
C ALA A 98 5.22 7.47 -12.32
N THR A 99 6.00 6.54 -11.76
CA THR A 99 7.20 5.98 -12.44
C THR A 99 6.84 5.32 -13.76
N ILE A 100 5.76 4.53 -13.80
CA ILE A 100 5.29 3.88 -15.03
C ILE A 100 4.87 4.92 -16.06
N ILE A 101 4.13 5.96 -15.66
CA ILE A 101 3.71 7.04 -16.56
C ILE A 101 4.93 7.73 -17.17
N ASN A 102 5.91 8.13 -16.36
CA ASN A 102 7.13 8.78 -16.85
C ASN A 102 7.89 7.89 -17.84
N ALA A 103 7.97 6.59 -17.56
CA ALA A 103 8.64 5.67 -18.46
C ALA A 103 7.86 5.43 -19.78
N LEU A 104 6.53 5.47 -19.74
CA LEU A 104 5.72 5.44 -20.95
C LEU A 104 5.95 6.68 -21.80
N GLU A 105 6.03 7.86 -21.18
CA GLU A 105 6.38 9.11 -21.88
C GLU A 105 7.76 9.02 -22.55
N ASP A 106 8.74 8.50 -21.81
CA ASP A 106 10.09 8.26 -22.31
C ASP A 106 10.12 7.29 -23.50
N TYR A 107 9.40 6.17 -23.42
CA TYR A 107 9.30 5.21 -24.51
C TYR A 107 8.62 5.80 -25.74
N VAL A 108 7.51 6.53 -25.54
CA VAL A 108 6.78 7.22 -26.62
C VAL A 108 7.65 8.31 -27.26
N SER A 109 8.55 8.93 -26.50
CA SER A 109 9.52 9.91 -27.04
C SER A 109 10.65 9.28 -27.87
N GLY A 110 10.71 7.94 -27.96
CA GLY A 110 11.68 7.20 -28.77
C GLY A 110 12.89 6.68 -27.99
N LYS A 111 12.88 6.72 -26.66
CA LYS A 111 13.91 6.06 -25.86
C LYS A 111 13.75 4.54 -25.94
N ASP A 112 14.87 3.84 -26.01
CA ASP A 112 14.89 2.38 -26.01
C ASP A 112 14.35 1.81 -24.69
N ILE A 113 13.64 0.68 -24.77
CA ILE A 113 13.03 -0.01 -23.62
C ILE A 113 14.04 -0.37 -22.53
N PHE A 114 15.29 -0.64 -22.90
CA PHE A 114 16.36 -0.98 -21.96
C PHE A 114 16.83 0.23 -21.13
N ASN A 115 16.53 1.46 -21.57
CA ASN A 115 16.89 2.70 -20.87
C ASN A 115 15.71 3.26 -20.05
N LEU A 116 14.61 2.53 -19.94
CA LEU A 116 13.47 2.96 -19.17
C LEU A 116 13.67 2.64 -17.70
N ASN A 117 13.57 3.67 -16.87
CA ASN A 117 13.63 3.57 -15.42
C ASN A 117 12.31 3.00 -14.84
N ILE A 118 11.83 1.87 -15.38
CA ILE A 118 10.63 1.13 -14.92
C ILE A 118 11.00 0.13 -13.84
N PHE A 119 12.23 -0.37 -13.89
CA PHE A 119 12.73 -1.47 -13.09
C PHE A 119 13.68 -1.03 -11.97
N ASN A 120 14.08 0.25 -11.90
CA ASN A 120 14.97 0.68 -10.83
C ASN A 120 14.16 1.01 -9.58
N ASN A 121 14.24 0.10 -8.63
CA ASN A 121 13.78 0.33 -7.28
C ASN A 121 14.68 1.42 -6.66
N SER A 122 14.12 2.49 -6.08
CA SER A 122 14.91 3.52 -5.38
C SER A 122 15.82 2.87 -4.32
N PRO A 123 17.03 3.40 -4.06
CA PRO A 123 17.91 2.91 -2.99
C PRO A 123 17.22 2.78 -1.62
N SER A 124 16.25 3.65 -1.35
CA SER A 124 15.47 3.68 -0.11
C SER A 124 14.18 2.84 -0.12
N SER A 125 13.82 2.24 -1.26
CA SER A 125 12.58 1.47 -1.40
C SER A 125 12.58 0.22 -0.52
N ASP A 126 11.41 -0.21 -0.06
CA ASP A 126 11.28 -1.37 0.85
C ASP A 126 11.88 -2.65 0.25
N ASP A 127 11.75 -2.85 -1.07
CA ASP A 127 12.27 -4.04 -1.73
C ASP A 127 13.80 -4.02 -1.83
N VAL A 128 14.43 -2.87 -2.11
CA VAL A 128 15.89 -2.73 -2.05
C VAL A 128 16.38 -2.91 -0.61
N GLN A 129 15.67 -2.35 0.36
CA GLN A 129 16.05 -2.46 1.76
C GLN A 129 15.95 -3.90 2.28
N LYS A 130 15.01 -4.72 1.81
CA LYS A 130 14.99 -6.17 2.07
C LYS A 130 16.21 -6.87 1.48
N LEU A 131 16.61 -6.54 0.26
CA LEU A 131 17.82 -7.09 -0.36
C LEU A 131 19.09 -6.69 0.40
N ILE A 132 19.16 -5.46 0.93
CA ILE A 132 20.27 -5.03 1.80
C ILE A 132 20.30 -5.86 3.10
N VAL A 133 19.15 -6.20 3.69
CA VAL A 133 19.08 -7.09 4.86
C VAL A 133 19.57 -8.49 4.51
N GLU A 134 19.13 -9.08 3.39
CA GLU A 134 19.61 -10.40 2.95
C GLU A 134 21.12 -10.39 2.71
N TRP A 135 21.62 -9.40 1.99
CA TRP A 135 23.05 -9.20 1.75
C TRP A 135 23.85 -9.08 3.06
N LYS A 136 23.36 -8.30 4.03
CA LYS A 136 23.96 -8.19 5.37
C LYS A 136 23.99 -9.56 6.07
N SER A 137 22.89 -10.32 6.03
CA SER A 137 22.84 -11.65 6.65
C SER A 137 23.82 -12.64 6.03
N TYR A 138 24.12 -12.54 4.74
CA TYR A 138 25.19 -13.33 4.12
C TYR A 138 26.58 -12.92 4.61
N LEU A 139 26.86 -11.62 4.73
CA LEU A 139 28.14 -11.14 5.28
C LEU A 139 28.33 -11.54 6.73
N GLU A 140 27.25 -11.55 7.51
CA GLU A 140 27.25 -11.95 8.93
C GLU A 140 27.69 -13.40 9.16
N GLN A 141 27.68 -14.25 8.12
CA GLN A 141 28.23 -15.60 8.19
C GLN A 141 29.76 -15.61 8.29
N TYR A 142 30.42 -14.54 7.88
CA TYR A 142 31.88 -14.44 7.77
C TYR A 142 32.49 -13.35 8.66
N MET A 143 31.73 -12.33 9.04
CA MET A 143 32.19 -11.21 9.86
C MET A 143 31.06 -10.55 10.64
N THR A 144 31.34 -9.86 11.74
CA THR A 144 30.33 -9.01 12.39
C THR A 144 30.08 -7.78 11.54
N CYS A 145 28.81 -7.51 11.16
CA CYS A 145 28.44 -6.36 10.36
C CYS A 145 27.57 -5.38 11.17
N ASP A 146 28.23 -4.52 11.93
CA ASP A 146 27.57 -3.34 12.51
C ASP A 146 27.45 -2.20 11.48
N THR A 147 26.73 -1.15 11.85
CA THR A 147 26.45 -0.01 10.98
C THR A 147 27.72 0.67 10.46
N GLU A 148 28.79 0.72 11.25
CA GLU A 148 30.04 1.36 10.84
C GLU A 148 30.79 0.52 9.82
N ILE A 149 30.81 -0.81 10.00
CA ILE A 149 31.37 -1.74 9.02
C ILE A 149 30.60 -1.68 7.70
N LEU A 150 29.27 -1.61 7.75
CA LEU A 150 28.44 -1.48 6.54
C LEU A 150 28.74 -0.19 5.78
N LYS A 151 28.88 0.95 6.48
CA LYS A 151 29.30 2.22 5.86
C LYS A 151 30.69 2.11 5.25
N CYS A 152 31.63 1.44 5.91
CA CYS A 152 32.96 1.20 5.36
C CYS A 152 32.90 0.41 4.05
N ILE A 153 32.14 -0.68 4.01
CA ILE A 153 31.94 -1.49 2.80
C ILE A 153 31.31 -0.65 1.68
N ALA A 154 30.26 0.11 1.99
CA ALA A 154 29.62 1.01 1.03
C ALA A 154 30.63 2.04 0.47
N ASN A 155 31.44 2.66 1.33
CA ASN A 155 32.46 3.61 0.91
C ASN A 155 33.50 2.96 -0.01
N THR A 156 33.87 1.69 0.22
CA THR A 156 34.80 0.96 -0.67
C THR A 156 34.24 0.83 -2.08
N TYR A 157 32.93 0.61 -2.23
CA TYR A 157 32.29 0.51 -3.55
C TYR A 157 32.44 1.80 -4.37
N ASN A 158 32.45 2.97 -3.74
CA ASN A 158 32.64 4.22 -4.48
C ASN A 158 34.11 4.71 -4.55
N SER A 159 34.91 4.44 -3.52
CA SER A 159 36.28 4.97 -3.40
C SER A 159 37.36 4.08 -4.01
N ASP A 160 37.17 2.76 -4.04
CA ASP A 160 38.14 1.84 -4.63
C ASP A 160 37.74 1.43 -6.05
N SER A 161 38.51 1.94 -7.01
CA SER A 161 38.34 1.65 -8.45
C SER A 161 38.25 0.16 -8.80
N ARG A 162 38.91 -0.74 -8.05
CA ARG A 162 38.86 -2.18 -8.32
C ARG A 162 37.47 -2.75 -8.05
N PHE A 163 36.90 -2.41 -6.89
CA PHE A 163 35.55 -2.85 -6.51
C PHE A 163 34.50 -2.17 -7.36
N LYS A 164 34.64 -0.85 -7.59
CA LYS A 164 33.73 -0.10 -8.46
C LYS A 164 33.63 -0.71 -9.86
N ASN A 165 34.78 -0.97 -10.49
CA ASN A 165 34.81 -1.58 -11.83
C ASN A 165 34.27 -3.01 -11.83
N TYR A 166 34.56 -3.81 -10.79
CA TYR A 166 34.04 -5.16 -10.67
C TYR A 166 32.52 -5.18 -10.51
N ILE A 167 31.95 -4.28 -9.71
CA ILE A 167 30.49 -4.22 -9.50
C ILE A 167 29.79 -3.70 -10.75
N ASN A 168 30.34 -2.65 -11.37
CA ASN A 168 29.74 -2.03 -12.55
C ASN A 168 29.85 -2.90 -13.81
N GLN A 169 30.57 -4.02 -13.80
CA GLN A 169 30.53 -4.96 -14.94
C GLN A 169 29.19 -5.71 -15.06
N PHE A 170 28.36 -5.68 -14.01
CA PHE A 170 27.07 -6.39 -13.94
C PHE A 170 25.86 -5.51 -14.29
N SER A 171 26.08 -4.24 -14.67
CA SER A 171 25.03 -3.28 -15.04
C SER A 171 25.57 -2.23 -16.01
N ASP A 172 24.73 -1.74 -16.91
CA ASP A 172 25.05 -0.59 -17.78
C ASP A 172 24.93 0.77 -17.04
N GLU A 173 24.41 0.76 -15.80
CA GLU A 173 24.32 1.93 -14.90
C GLU A 173 25.41 1.90 -13.80
N ASP A 174 25.61 3.01 -13.05
CA ASP A 174 26.56 3.05 -11.91
C ASP A 174 25.98 2.30 -10.69
N LEU A 175 25.91 0.96 -10.81
CA LEU A 175 25.41 0.04 -9.79
C LEU A 175 26.16 0.19 -8.47
N SER A 176 27.44 0.52 -8.53
CA SER A 176 28.27 0.76 -7.36
C SER A 176 27.78 1.97 -6.55
N ASP A 177 27.43 3.07 -7.22
CA ASP A 177 26.85 4.25 -6.57
C ASP A 177 25.45 3.94 -6.03
N PHE A 178 24.65 3.16 -6.77
CA PHE A 178 23.34 2.72 -6.31
C PHE A 178 23.42 1.89 -5.01
N LEU A 179 24.33 0.91 -4.94
CA LEU A 179 24.56 0.10 -3.75
C LEU A 179 25.06 0.94 -2.58
N TYR A 180 25.95 1.90 -2.83
CA TYR A 180 26.38 2.86 -1.83
C TYR A 180 25.18 3.60 -1.22
N GLN A 181 24.33 4.21 -2.06
CA GLN A 181 23.16 4.94 -1.59
C GLN A 181 22.19 4.03 -0.82
N ALA A 182 21.99 2.79 -1.26
CA ALA A 182 21.06 1.85 -0.64
C ALA A 182 21.53 1.42 0.76
N ILE A 183 22.82 1.13 0.92
CA ILE A 183 23.43 0.80 2.22
C ILE A 183 23.40 2.02 3.14
N MET A 184 23.70 3.21 2.63
CA MET A 184 23.63 4.44 3.44
C MET A 184 22.21 4.74 3.91
N CYS A 185 21.19 4.52 3.08
CA CYS A 185 19.78 4.62 3.49
C CYS A 185 19.42 3.59 4.58
N TYR A 186 19.94 2.36 4.49
CA TYR A 186 19.72 1.33 5.50
C TYR A 186 20.34 1.72 6.85
N CYS A 187 21.56 2.25 6.84
CA CYS A 187 22.29 2.67 8.03
C CYS A 187 21.74 3.93 8.73
N GLN A 188 20.78 4.62 8.12
CA GLN A 188 20.13 5.82 8.66
C GLN A 188 18.80 5.52 9.37
N LYS A 189 18.27 4.31 9.25
CA LYS A 189 17.07 3.85 9.95
C LYS A 189 17.42 3.30 11.33
#